data_AF-A0A0C3F2R0-F1
#
_entry.id   AF-A0A0C3F2R0-F1
#
_cell.length_a   1.000
_cell.length_b   1.000
_cell.length_c   1.000
_cell.angle_alpha   90.00
_cell.angle_beta   90.00
_cell.angle_gamma   90.00
#
_symmetry.space_group_name_H-M   'P 1'
#
loop_
_entity.id
_entity.type
_entity.pdbx_description
1 polymer ?
#
loop_
_entity_poly.entity_id
_entity_poly.type
_entity_poly.pdbx_seq_one_letter_code
_entity_poly.pdbx_strand_id
1 'polypeptide(L)'
;MPNLLARTIKTVEGGGLVVLLLKTMTLLKQLYTMTMDVHACYQTSAHDSVIAHFNERFILLLGSCADFLVLDDELNLLPISKGKNFTPIEEERSKDKVKPELKDLKESLADMKPVGELVKLVKTLDQAQEILTFVEAIMEKTLSLTVTPIAARGQEKSAVFAHGYSNIFATSPSPKNLKMLFDFIFKGMDVLGYKEHLSYDIAQSTNPDFNKAIVHINIFRQHRQTIQYIQPEDAHVLGQAELVIIDKAAAIPLPLVHNLLGPYLVFMASTINGYEGTRHSLSLKLIQQLCESTCPSLIKDTTPEEDAPTTFKKPSHKAPPKAHMLHEIKLETPIRYSAGDKIEKWLNGLLCLDATIIPKASHHPSTCELFYISHNILFSYHPTSEVFLQRMMVFYLTTSLTFFPQLKMTSHLPELLVVLQVAPEGNISKSAIMDGLSHGLSGGDMIPWLISQQFQESKFALLSGARIVRITTHPDYARMGYGSRALKALNLFYSGEYFNLDEASCPEPSYPDTAAINKSSNLLTDNPTIRSVTVMLPPPLQRLTERKPGTLDSLGVSYGLTTQLFRFWKRA
;
A
#
# COMPACT_ATOMS: atom_id res chain seq x y z
N MET A 1 -15.81 0.45 3.77
CA MET A 1 -15.28 -0.08 5.05
C MET A 1 -13.76 0.09 5.22
N PRO A 2 -12.89 -0.58 4.44
CA PRO A 2 -11.59 -1.01 4.97
C PRO A 2 -10.64 0.10 5.43
N ASN A 3 -10.55 1.20 4.68
CA ASN A 3 -9.73 2.37 5.04
C ASN A 3 -10.23 3.03 6.34
N LEU A 4 -11.54 3.15 6.57
CA LEU A 4 -12.08 3.72 7.80
C LEU A 4 -11.84 2.81 9.01
N LEU A 5 -12.01 1.49 8.84
CA LEU A 5 -11.71 0.49 9.88
C LEU A 5 -10.21 0.53 10.27
N ALA A 6 -9.33 0.62 9.27
CA ALA A 6 -7.89 0.72 9.49
C ALA A 6 -7.48 2.06 10.12
N ARG A 7 -8.22 3.14 9.84
CA ARG A 7 -8.07 4.45 10.50
C ARG A 7 -8.44 4.37 11.98
N THR A 8 -9.64 3.87 12.31
CA THR A 8 -10.14 3.85 13.69
C THR A 8 -9.31 2.94 14.59
N ILE A 9 -8.97 1.73 14.14
CA ILE A 9 -8.14 0.80 14.94
C ILE A 9 -6.76 1.40 15.21
N LYS A 10 -6.07 1.97 14.21
CA LYS A 10 -4.76 2.63 14.40
C LYS A 10 -4.81 3.99 15.13
N THR A 11 -6.00 4.45 15.54
CA THR A 11 -6.15 5.60 16.47
C THR A 11 -6.43 5.20 17.92
N VAL A 12 -6.66 3.92 18.21
CA VAL A 12 -6.81 3.43 19.59
C VAL A 12 -5.43 3.17 20.20
N GLU A 13 -5.29 3.48 21.49
CA GLU A 13 -4.09 3.21 22.29
C GLU A 13 -4.23 1.88 23.05
N GLY A 14 -3.12 1.31 23.50
CA GLY A 14 -3.07 0.02 24.20
C GLY A 14 -3.94 0.02 25.46
N GLY A 15 -4.78 -1.02 25.61
CA GLY A 15 -5.80 -1.09 26.67
C GLY A 15 -7.14 -0.44 26.30
N GLY A 16 -7.23 0.28 25.17
CA GLY A 16 -8.49 0.76 24.61
C GLY A 16 -9.32 -0.34 23.95
N LEU A 17 -10.63 -0.09 23.80
CA LEU A 17 -11.61 -1.03 23.23
C LEU A 17 -12.15 -0.51 21.89
N VAL A 18 -12.25 -1.39 20.89
CA VAL A 18 -12.90 -1.11 19.60
C VAL A 18 -14.30 -1.74 19.60
N VAL A 19 -15.35 -0.93 19.71
CA VAL A 19 -16.75 -1.38 19.69
C VAL A 19 -17.34 -1.23 18.30
N LEU A 20 -17.97 -2.30 17.79
CA LEU A 20 -18.72 -2.31 16.53
C LEU A 20 -20.20 -2.59 16.83
N LEU A 21 -21.05 -1.57 16.69
CA LEU A 21 -22.50 -1.69 16.93
C LEU A 21 -23.22 -2.17 15.66
N LEU A 22 -24.03 -3.21 15.78
CA LEU A 22 -24.75 -3.86 14.68
C LEU A 22 -26.26 -3.64 14.83
N LYS A 23 -26.77 -2.56 14.24
CA LYS A 23 -28.18 -2.18 14.42
C LYS A 23 -29.14 -3.13 13.70
N THR A 24 -30.17 -3.60 14.42
CA THR A 24 -31.35 -4.30 13.88
C THR A 24 -31.03 -5.53 13.01
N MET A 25 -30.29 -6.49 13.57
CA MET A 25 -30.06 -7.82 12.97
C MET A 25 -30.80 -8.89 13.77
N THR A 26 -31.50 -9.80 13.08
CA THR A 26 -32.06 -11.03 13.69
C THR A 26 -31.19 -12.26 13.42
N LEU A 27 -30.29 -12.18 12.43
CA LEU A 27 -29.36 -13.25 12.04
C LEU A 27 -28.02 -12.66 11.63
N LEU A 28 -26.93 -13.28 12.08
CA LEU A 28 -25.57 -12.83 11.76
C LEU A 28 -25.27 -12.90 10.24
N LYS A 29 -25.95 -13.81 9.52
CA LYS A 29 -25.96 -13.92 8.05
C LYS A 29 -26.48 -12.68 7.31
N GLN A 30 -27.34 -11.85 7.90
CA GLN A 30 -27.82 -10.60 7.27
C GLN A 30 -26.67 -9.61 7.01
N LEU A 31 -25.59 -9.73 7.78
CA LEU A 31 -24.37 -8.94 7.63
C LEU A 31 -23.57 -9.34 6.36
N TYR A 32 -23.71 -10.58 5.86
CA TYR A 32 -23.18 -10.98 4.55
C TYR A 32 -23.87 -10.24 3.38
N THR A 33 -25.11 -9.81 3.56
CA THR A 33 -25.90 -9.07 2.56
C THR A 33 -25.84 -7.55 2.71
N MET A 34 -25.11 -7.02 3.71
CA MET A 34 -24.90 -5.57 3.89
C MET A 34 -24.06 -4.98 2.75
N THR A 35 -24.71 -4.32 1.80
CA THR A 35 -24.04 -3.51 0.76
C THR A 35 -23.42 -2.24 1.36
N MET A 36 -22.55 -1.58 0.60
CA MET A 36 -21.86 -0.35 0.98
C MET A 36 -22.05 0.73 -0.07
N ASP A 37 -22.05 1.99 0.34
CA ASP A 37 -22.10 3.17 -0.54
C ASP A 37 -21.05 3.12 -1.66
N VAL A 38 -19.85 2.59 -1.37
CA VAL A 38 -18.77 2.42 -2.37
C VAL A 38 -19.19 1.48 -3.50
N HIS A 39 -20.05 0.50 -3.24
CA HIS A 39 -20.55 -0.41 -4.28
C HIS A 39 -21.60 0.24 -5.18
N ALA A 40 -22.30 1.29 -4.75
CA ALA A 40 -23.19 2.05 -5.64
C ALA A 40 -22.42 2.70 -6.80
N CYS A 41 -21.15 3.09 -6.58
CA CYS A 41 -20.26 3.59 -7.64
C CYS A 41 -19.80 2.50 -8.64
N TYR A 42 -20.07 1.22 -8.36
CA TYR A 42 -19.72 0.06 -9.20
C TYR A 42 -20.95 -0.72 -9.68
N GLN A 43 -22.16 -0.32 -9.31
CA GLN A 43 -23.39 -0.83 -9.93
C GLN A 43 -23.47 -0.29 -11.36
N THR A 44 -23.69 -1.18 -12.31
CA THR A 44 -23.93 -0.87 -13.73
C THR A 44 -25.30 -1.40 -14.12
N SER A 45 -25.94 -0.82 -15.15
CA SER A 45 -27.27 -1.27 -15.58
C SER A 45 -27.32 -2.70 -16.14
N ALA A 46 -26.17 -3.38 -16.26
CA ALA A 46 -26.06 -4.78 -16.59
C ALA A 46 -25.90 -5.70 -15.35
N HIS A 47 -25.46 -5.15 -14.21
CA HIS A 47 -25.04 -5.91 -13.02
C HIS A 47 -25.44 -5.18 -11.71
N ASP A 48 -26.74 -5.13 -11.39
CA ASP A 48 -27.25 -4.52 -10.14
C ASP A 48 -26.87 -5.31 -8.87
N SER A 49 -26.68 -6.63 -8.98
CA SER A 49 -26.54 -7.57 -7.86
C SER A 49 -25.12 -7.63 -7.28
N VAL A 50 -24.83 -6.70 -6.37
CA VAL A 50 -23.58 -6.67 -5.59
C VAL A 50 -23.57 -7.76 -4.52
N ILE A 51 -22.60 -8.68 -4.58
CA ILE A 51 -22.33 -9.67 -3.52
C ILE A 51 -21.17 -9.17 -2.64
N ALA A 52 -21.38 -9.09 -1.32
CA ALA A 52 -20.43 -8.46 -0.39
C ALA A 52 -19.43 -9.48 0.22
N HIS A 53 -18.61 -10.14 -0.61
CA HIS A 53 -17.63 -11.15 -0.17
C HIS A 53 -16.68 -10.70 0.95
N PHE A 54 -16.39 -9.39 1.02
CA PHE A 54 -15.57 -8.82 2.10
C PHE A 54 -16.22 -9.05 3.48
N ASN A 55 -17.54 -8.96 3.60
CA ASN A 55 -18.24 -9.10 4.87
C ASN A 55 -18.25 -10.56 5.35
N GLU A 56 -18.37 -11.53 4.42
CA GLU A 56 -18.23 -12.95 4.72
C GLU A 56 -16.82 -13.25 5.26
N ARG A 57 -15.77 -12.84 4.54
CA ARG A 57 -14.38 -13.00 4.99
C ARG A 57 -14.10 -12.26 6.31
N PHE A 58 -14.69 -11.08 6.52
CA PHE A 58 -14.55 -10.28 7.74
C PHE A 58 -15.08 -11.03 8.97
N ILE A 59 -16.27 -11.61 8.90
CA ILE A 59 -16.87 -12.40 10.00
C ILE A 59 -16.08 -13.68 10.29
N LEU A 60 -15.67 -14.40 9.24
CA LEU A 60 -14.87 -15.61 9.40
C LEU A 60 -13.49 -15.31 10.02
N LEU A 61 -12.89 -14.16 9.67
CA LEU A 61 -11.68 -13.64 10.34
C LEU A 61 -11.95 -13.16 11.77
N LEU A 62 -13.10 -12.56 12.08
CA LEU A 62 -13.46 -12.18 13.45
C LEU A 62 -13.55 -13.42 14.35
N GLY A 63 -14.20 -14.50 13.89
CA GLY A 63 -14.20 -15.80 14.58
C GLY A 63 -12.82 -16.49 14.65
N SER A 64 -11.82 -15.99 13.92
CA SER A 64 -10.43 -16.44 14.05
C SER A 64 -9.68 -15.76 15.19
N CYS A 65 -10.05 -14.52 15.54
CA CYS A 65 -9.35 -13.70 16.53
C CYS A 65 -9.56 -14.21 17.96
N ALA A 66 -8.50 -14.17 18.77
CA ALA A 66 -8.54 -14.57 20.18
C ALA A 66 -9.16 -13.49 21.08
N ASP A 67 -8.88 -12.21 20.79
CA ASP A 67 -9.21 -11.06 21.64
C ASP A 67 -10.55 -10.41 21.23
N PHE A 68 -11.36 -11.12 20.42
CA PHE A 68 -12.65 -10.65 19.94
C PHE A 68 -13.81 -11.35 20.66
N LEU A 69 -14.77 -10.54 21.10
CA LEU A 69 -16.00 -10.96 21.75
C LEU A 69 -17.21 -10.49 20.95
N VAL A 70 -18.24 -11.34 20.86
CA VAL A 70 -19.56 -10.93 20.37
C VAL A 70 -20.53 -10.98 21.54
N LEU A 71 -21.18 -9.85 21.78
CA LEU A 71 -22.11 -9.63 22.87
C LEU A 71 -23.50 -9.36 22.26
N ASP A 72 -24.53 -9.87 22.91
CA ASP A 72 -25.93 -9.51 22.64
C ASP A 72 -26.28 -8.14 23.27
N ASP A 73 -27.48 -7.60 23.00
CA ASP A 73 -27.96 -6.33 23.58
C ASP A 73 -27.99 -6.37 25.13
N GLU A 74 -28.15 -7.55 25.72
CA GLU A 74 -28.07 -7.82 27.17
C GLU A 74 -26.64 -8.10 27.69
N LEU A 75 -25.60 -7.92 26.87
CA LEU A 75 -24.21 -8.27 27.13
C LEU A 75 -23.93 -9.79 27.29
N ASN A 76 -24.84 -10.64 26.80
CA ASN A 76 -24.66 -12.10 26.80
C ASN A 76 -23.59 -12.55 25.78
N LEU A 77 -22.69 -13.47 26.18
CA LEU A 77 -21.58 -13.98 25.36
C LEU A 77 -22.01 -15.06 24.35
N LEU A 78 -21.92 -14.74 23.05
CA LEU A 78 -22.29 -15.68 21.98
C LEU A 78 -21.28 -16.83 21.80
N PRO A 79 -21.68 -17.99 21.25
CA PRO A 79 -20.78 -19.12 21.02
C PRO A 79 -19.71 -18.88 19.94
N ILE A 80 -19.84 -17.83 19.12
CA ILE A 80 -18.94 -17.53 18.00
C ILE A 80 -17.57 -17.01 18.47
N SER A 81 -17.50 -16.32 19.63
CA SER A 81 -16.24 -15.80 20.16
C SER A 81 -15.43 -16.89 20.87
N LYS A 82 -14.17 -17.06 20.44
CA LYS A 82 -13.22 -17.99 21.08
C LYS A 82 -12.75 -17.53 22.47
N GLY A 83 -12.93 -16.25 22.80
CA GLY A 83 -12.61 -15.64 24.10
C GLY A 83 -13.46 -16.10 25.29
N LYS A 84 -14.04 -17.31 25.27
CA LYS A 84 -14.77 -17.86 26.44
C LYS A 84 -13.87 -18.25 27.61
N ASN A 85 -12.57 -18.42 27.37
CA ASN A 85 -11.58 -18.87 28.35
C ASN A 85 -10.51 -17.79 28.61
N PHE A 86 -10.90 -16.53 28.81
CA PHE A 86 -9.96 -15.52 29.33
C PHE A 86 -9.66 -15.80 30.80
N THR A 87 -8.53 -16.43 31.08
CA THR A 87 -7.89 -16.34 32.40
C THR A 87 -7.50 -14.88 32.63
N PRO A 88 -7.92 -14.22 33.73
CA PRO A 88 -7.37 -12.91 34.07
C PRO A 88 -5.86 -13.07 34.23
N ILE A 89 -5.09 -12.24 33.55
CA ILE A 89 -3.65 -12.13 33.82
C ILE A 89 -3.55 -11.46 35.18
N GLU A 90 -3.01 -12.17 36.18
CA GLU A 90 -2.78 -11.58 37.49
C GLU A 90 -1.88 -10.35 37.33
N GLU A 91 -2.23 -9.25 38.02
CA GLU A 91 -1.44 -8.01 37.98
C GLU A 91 -0.11 -8.18 38.74
N GLU A 92 0.82 -8.95 38.17
CA GLU A 92 2.23 -8.62 38.32
C GLU A 92 2.39 -7.18 37.85
N ARG A 93 2.54 -6.27 38.83
CA ARG A 93 3.00 -4.89 38.66
C ARG A 93 4.46 -4.86 38.21
N SER A 94 4.71 -5.49 37.09
CA SER A 94 5.79 -5.20 36.17
C SER A 94 5.62 -3.75 35.74
N LYS A 95 6.13 -2.83 36.58
CA LYS A 95 6.48 -1.45 36.20
C LYS A 95 7.04 -1.52 34.79
N ASP A 96 6.48 -0.75 33.88
CA ASP A 96 6.63 -0.96 32.45
C ASP A 96 8.03 -1.43 32.06
N LYS A 97 8.10 -2.48 31.24
CA LYS A 97 9.31 -2.85 30.50
C LYS A 97 9.62 -1.81 29.39
N VAL A 98 9.59 -0.52 29.76
CA VAL A 98 10.59 0.46 29.36
C VAL A 98 11.93 -0.22 29.57
N LYS A 99 12.45 -0.80 28.48
CA LYS A 99 13.61 -1.69 28.48
C LYS A 99 14.74 -1.02 29.27
N PRO A 100 15.50 -1.75 30.12
CA PRO A 100 16.61 -1.15 30.86
C PRO A 100 17.52 -0.38 29.91
N GLU A 101 17.85 -1.01 28.77
CA GLU A 101 18.48 -0.45 27.57
C GLU A 101 18.13 1.02 27.26
N LEU A 102 16.85 1.43 27.34
CA LEU A 102 16.40 2.78 27.02
C LEU A 102 16.63 3.78 28.16
N LYS A 103 16.64 3.31 29.41
CA LYS A 103 17.06 4.11 30.57
C LYS A 103 18.58 4.25 30.57
N ASP A 104 19.30 3.16 30.36
CA ASP A 104 20.76 3.12 30.23
C ASP A 104 21.25 4.06 29.11
N LEU A 105 20.56 4.07 27.95
CA LEU A 105 20.79 5.03 26.86
C LEU A 105 20.45 6.49 27.27
N LYS A 106 19.34 6.73 27.98
CA LYS A 106 18.98 8.09 28.43
C LYS A 106 19.91 8.65 29.51
N GLU A 107 20.48 7.78 30.33
CA GLU A 107 21.44 8.14 31.38
C GLU A 107 22.83 8.37 30.78
N SER A 108 23.33 7.47 29.93
CA SER A 108 24.62 7.65 29.23
C SER A 108 24.67 8.87 28.29
N LEU A 109 23.55 9.26 27.69
CA LEU A 109 23.45 10.44 26.84
C LEU A 109 23.06 11.73 27.60
N ALA A 110 22.86 11.69 28.92
CA ALA A 110 22.30 12.80 29.69
C ALA A 110 23.14 14.09 29.64
N ASP A 111 24.47 13.95 29.53
CA ASP A 111 25.45 15.04 29.52
C ASP A 111 25.65 15.67 28.13
N MET A 112 25.32 14.94 27.05
CA MET A 112 25.50 15.40 25.66
C MET A 112 24.42 16.40 25.23
N LYS A 113 24.51 17.66 25.67
CA LYS A 113 23.64 18.73 25.13
C LYS A 113 24.01 19.05 23.67
N PRO A 114 23.04 19.21 22.74
CA PRO A 114 21.58 19.19 22.93
C PRO A 114 20.93 17.80 22.84
N VAL A 115 21.65 16.77 22.39
CA VAL A 115 21.12 15.43 22.08
C VAL A 115 20.41 14.78 23.27
N GLY A 116 21.01 14.81 24.45
CA GLY A 116 20.46 14.23 25.68
C GLY A 116 19.19 14.91 26.19
N GLU A 117 18.85 16.11 25.72
CA GLU A 117 17.58 16.76 26.03
C GLU A 117 16.49 16.29 25.05
N LEU A 118 16.82 16.12 23.76
CA LEU A 118 15.92 15.53 22.76
C LEU A 118 15.65 14.03 23.03
N VAL A 119 16.68 13.25 23.36
CA VAL A 119 16.54 11.81 23.64
C VAL A 119 15.68 11.54 24.88
N LYS A 120 15.58 12.48 25.83
CA LYS A 120 14.64 12.35 26.97
C LYS A 120 13.17 12.29 26.53
N LEU A 121 12.77 12.98 25.46
CA LEU A 121 11.41 12.96 24.89
C LEU A 121 11.03 11.62 24.21
N VAL A 122 12.02 10.83 23.81
CA VAL A 122 11.82 9.60 23.01
C VAL A 122 11.04 8.53 23.77
N LYS A 123 10.12 7.83 23.08
CA LYS A 123 9.35 6.71 23.65
C LYS A 123 9.98 5.33 23.42
N THR A 124 10.61 5.09 22.26
CA THR A 124 11.15 3.77 21.88
C THR A 124 12.65 3.77 21.61
N LEU A 125 13.28 2.60 21.65
CA LEU A 125 14.72 2.49 21.45
C LEU A 125 15.11 2.81 19.98
N ASP A 126 14.28 2.35 19.04
CA ASP A 126 14.43 2.60 17.60
C ASP A 126 14.46 4.12 17.30
N GLN A 127 13.59 4.91 17.96
CA GLN A 127 13.59 6.37 17.87
C GLN A 127 14.85 7.01 18.47
N ALA A 128 15.45 6.43 19.51
CA ALA A 128 16.70 6.94 20.09
C ALA A 128 17.88 6.69 19.13
N GLN A 129 17.92 5.53 18.48
CA GLN A 129 18.86 5.22 17.42
C GLN A 129 18.67 6.12 16.19
N GLU A 130 17.42 6.37 15.77
CA GLU A 130 17.10 7.31 14.70
C GLU A 130 17.67 8.72 14.98
N ILE A 131 17.49 9.25 16.19
CA ILE A 131 18.07 10.55 16.59
C ILE A 131 19.61 10.52 16.57
N LEU A 132 20.23 9.46 17.08
CA LEU A 132 21.70 9.34 17.10
C LEU A 132 22.28 9.36 15.68
N THR A 133 21.77 8.50 14.78
CA THR A 133 22.27 8.43 13.39
C THR A 133 21.99 9.72 12.61
N PHE A 134 20.90 10.46 12.91
CA PHE A 134 20.74 11.81 12.35
C PHE A 134 21.78 12.80 12.86
N VAL A 135 22.14 12.77 14.15
CA VAL A 135 23.18 13.64 14.71
C VAL A 135 24.55 13.29 14.12
N GLU A 136 24.88 12.01 14.01
CA GLU A 136 26.09 11.52 13.35
C GLU A 136 26.17 12.02 11.89
N ALA A 137 25.09 11.86 11.12
CA ALA A 137 24.96 12.36 9.74
C ALA A 137 25.13 13.89 9.62
N ILE A 138 24.62 14.66 10.59
CA ILE A 138 24.81 16.12 10.66
C ILE A 138 26.26 16.47 11.00
N MET A 139 26.91 15.70 11.88
CA MET A 139 28.30 15.92 12.29
C MET A 139 29.33 15.51 11.21
N GLU A 140 29.01 14.51 10.38
CA GLU A 140 29.85 14.04 9.26
C GLU A 140 30.05 15.13 8.18
N LYS A 141 29.06 16.04 8.02
CA LYS A 141 29.05 17.17 7.08
C LYS A 141 29.28 16.77 5.60
N THR A 142 29.01 15.53 5.23
CA THR A 142 29.13 15.04 3.86
C THR A 142 27.96 15.54 3.00
N LEU A 143 28.26 16.46 2.08
CA LEU A 143 27.32 17.15 1.18
C LEU A 143 26.66 16.26 0.10
N SER A 144 26.61 14.94 0.32
CA SER A 144 25.88 13.97 -0.51
C SER A 144 25.43 12.75 0.32
N LEU A 145 25.15 12.95 1.61
CA LEU A 145 24.61 11.93 2.50
C LEU A 145 23.07 11.91 2.42
N THR A 146 22.48 10.73 2.41
CA THR A 146 21.02 10.55 2.34
C THR A 146 20.58 9.50 3.36
N VAL A 147 19.87 9.94 4.41
CA VAL A 147 19.36 9.06 5.47
C VAL A 147 17.88 8.79 5.21
N THR A 148 17.49 7.52 5.17
CA THR A 148 16.14 7.08 4.80
C THR A 148 15.46 6.38 5.99
N PRO A 149 14.81 7.12 6.92
CA PRO A 149 13.99 6.52 7.95
C PRO A 149 12.72 5.90 7.34
N ILE A 150 12.53 4.62 7.62
CA ILE A 150 11.42 3.78 7.16
C ILE A 150 10.55 3.43 8.35
N ALA A 151 9.27 3.79 8.28
CA ALA A 151 8.30 3.56 9.34
C ALA A 151 7.01 2.89 8.83
N ALA A 152 6.30 2.20 9.73
CA ALA A 152 4.89 1.88 9.61
C ALA A 152 4.01 3.03 10.13
N ARG A 153 2.77 3.14 9.65
CA ARG A 153 1.84 4.14 10.19
C ARG A 153 1.38 3.74 11.60
N GLY A 154 1.65 4.63 12.56
CA GLY A 154 1.44 4.39 14.00
C GLY A 154 2.76 4.43 14.79
N GLN A 155 3.89 4.48 14.09
CA GLN A 155 5.19 4.90 14.60
C GLN A 155 5.39 6.34 14.16
N GLU A 156 5.55 7.27 15.10
CA GLU A 156 5.76 8.68 14.77
C GLU A 156 7.27 8.94 14.66
N LYS A 157 7.71 9.38 13.48
CA LYS A 157 9.11 9.68 13.14
C LYS A 157 9.63 10.81 14.03
N SER A 158 10.88 10.72 14.50
CA SER A 158 11.47 11.81 15.26
C SER A 158 11.87 12.98 14.34
N ALA A 159 11.44 14.20 14.69
CA ALA A 159 11.91 15.42 14.04
C ALA A 159 13.16 15.93 14.77
N VAL A 160 14.35 15.53 14.31
CA VAL A 160 15.59 16.09 14.86
C VAL A 160 15.74 17.54 14.46
N PHE A 161 15.83 18.41 15.46
CA PHE A 161 16.22 19.80 15.28
C PHE A 161 17.69 19.87 14.85
N ALA A 162 17.93 20.09 13.56
CA ALA A 162 19.27 20.06 12.97
C ALA A 162 20.11 21.29 13.34
N HIS A 163 20.66 21.25 14.55
CA HIS A 163 21.39 22.36 15.16
C HIS A 163 22.68 22.66 14.36
N GLY A 164 22.74 23.85 13.75
CA GLY A 164 23.92 24.34 13.02
C GLY A 164 23.69 24.61 11.52
N TYR A 165 22.57 24.19 10.94
CA TYR A 165 22.16 24.60 9.59
C TYR A 165 21.25 25.83 9.64
N SER A 166 21.45 26.75 8.70
CA SER A 166 20.73 28.03 8.58
C SER A 166 19.52 27.93 7.67
N ASN A 167 19.59 27.11 6.60
CA ASN A 167 18.51 26.95 5.62
C ASN A 167 18.04 25.50 5.57
N ILE A 168 16.90 25.22 6.21
CA ILE A 168 16.27 23.89 6.28
C ILE A 168 14.96 23.92 5.48
N PHE A 169 14.84 23.04 4.50
CA PHE A 169 13.63 22.94 3.68
C PHE A 169 12.84 21.66 3.97
N ALA A 170 11.54 21.78 4.20
CA ALA A 170 10.61 20.68 4.38
C ALA A 170 9.74 20.51 3.13
N THR A 171 9.66 19.30 2.59
CA THR A 171 8.86 18.95 1.42
C THR A 171 7.86 17.85 1.80
N SER A 172 6.64 17.94 1.27
CA SER A 172 5.64 16.87 1.38
C SER A 172 4.62 16.96 0.24
N PRO A 173 3.91 15.87 -0.12
CA PRO A 173 2.90 15.90 -1.18
C PRO A 173 1.63 16.69 -0.83
N SER A 174 1.43 17.09 0.44
CA SER A 174 0.41 18.08 0.81
C SER A 174 0.67 18.70 2.19
N PRO A 175 0.44 20.02 2.35
CA PRO A 175 0.85 20.80 3.53
C PRO A 175 0.25 20.27 4.85
N LYS A 176 -0.93 19.63 4.78
CA LYS A 176 -1.66 19.07 5.92
C LYS A 176 -0.89 17.92 6.61
N ASN A 177 0.07 17.27 5.94
CA ASN A 177 0.92 16.25 6.56
C ASN A 177 1.95 16.86 7.52
N LEU A 178 2.52 18.01 7.17
CA LEU A 178 3.63 18.63 7.90
C LEU A 178 3.22 19.26 9.22
N LYS A 179 1.91 19.37 9.52
CA LYS A 179 1.47 19.80 10.86
C LYS A 179 2.12 18.95 11.95
N MET A 180 2.12 17.62 11.80
CA MET A 180 2.77 16.73 12.78
C MET A 180 4.28 17.01 12.91
N LEU A 181 4.97 17.29 11.80
CA LEU A 181 6.40 17.62 11.82
C LEU A 181 6.66 18.91 12.59
N PHE A 182 5.88 19.97 12.34
CA PHE A 182 5.98 21.23 13.08
C PHE A 182 5.58 21.06 14.57
N ASP A 183 4.53 20.30 14.87
CA ASP A 183 4.11 19.97 16.25
C ASP A 183 5.21 19.19 17.03
N PHE A 184 6.13 18.48 16.35
CA PHE A 184 7.33 17.89 16.96
C PHE A 184 8.50 18.87 17.07
N ILE A 185 8.73 19.72 16.06
CA ILE A 185 9.75 20.77 16.10
C ILE A 185 9.50 21.71 17.28
N PHE A 186 8.26 22.15 17.52
CA PHE A 186 7.92 22.99 18.66
C PHE A 186 8.23 22.30 20.00
N LYS A 187 7.83 21.03 20.20
CA LYS A 187 8.16 20.27 21.42
C LYS A 187 9.67 20.12 21.66
N GLY A 188 10.45 19.95 20.59
CA GLY A 188 11.92 19.93 20.69
C GLY A 188 12.49 21.31 21.07
N MET A 189 11.93 22.39 20.50
CA MET A 189 12.31 23.76 20.81
C MET A 189 11.94 24.17 22.25
N ASP A 190 10.78 23.75 22.75
CA ASP A 190 10.33 23.97 24.13
C ASP A 190 11.30 23.34 25.14
N VAL A 191 11.69 22.08 24.91
CA VAL A 191 12.66 21.37 25.76
C VAL A 191 14.05 22.00 25.73
N LEU A 192 14.48 22.50 24.58
CA LEU A 192 15.72 23.28 24.45
C LEU A 192 15.58 24.72 24.99
N GLY A 193 14.42 25.11 25.52
CA GLY A 193 14.17 26.41 26.15
C GLY A 193 14.07 27.59 25.18
N TYR A 194 13.69 27.36 23.92
CA TYR A 194 13.28 28.43 23.00
C TYR A 194 11.89 28.93 23.38
N LYS A 195 11.63 30.23 23.22
CA LYS A 195 10.31 30.82 23.46
C LYS A 195 9.74 31.46 22.19
N GLU A 196 8.44 31.31 21.97
CA GLU A 196 7.70 32.02 20.93
C GLU A 196 7.92 33.54 21.05
N HIS A 197 8.04 34.24 19.92
CA HIS A 197 8.25 35.70 19.78
C HIS A 197 9.51 36.29 20.44
N LEU A 198 10.30 35.48 21.15
CA LEU A 198 11.59 35.85 21.75
C LEU A 198 12.77 35.12 21.10
N SER A 199 12.55 33.87 20.68
CA SER A 199 13.57 33.02 20.06
C SER A 199 13.18 32.57 18.65
N TYR A 200 11.88 32.57 18.32
CA TYR A 200 11.37 32.20 17.01
C TYR A 200 10.02 32.84 16.68
N ASP A 201 9.74 33.01 15.39
CA ASP A 201 8.47 33.52 14.84
C ASP A 201 7.91 32.58 13.78
N ILE A 202 6.57 32.42 13.78
CA ILE A 202 5.82 31.51 12.90
C ILE A 202 5.03 32.32 11.86
N ALA A 203 5.22 32.01 10.58
CA ALA A 203 4.44 32.56 9.47
C ALA A 203 3.50 31.50 8.86
N GLN A 204 2.21 31.81 8.86
CA GLN A 204 1.13 30.99 8.28
C GLN A 204 0.82 31.43 6.84
N SER A 205 0.33 30.49 6.01
CA SER A 205 -0.10 30.80 4.64
C SER A 205 -1.34 31.69 4.63
N THR A 206 -1.34 32.68 3.73
CA THR A 206 -2.47 33.57 3.43
C THR A 206 -3.49 32.95 2.46
N ASN A 207 -3.11 31.91 1.72
CA ASN A 207 -3.95 31.33 0.66
C ASN A 207 -4.98 30.36 1.26
N PRO A 208 -6.23 30.31 0.73
CA PRO A 208 -7.29 29.48 1.30
C PRO A 208 -6.97 27.98 1.22
N ASP A 209 -6.41 27.49 0.11
CA ASP A 209 -6.14 26.06 -0.13
C ASP A 209 -5.17 25.44 0.89
N PHE A 210 -4.30 26.26 1.45
CA PHE A 210 -3.33 25.86 2.47
C PHE A 210 -3.95 25.77 3.88
N ASN A 211 -5.22 26.12 4.09
CA ASN A 211 -5.93 26.02 5.38
C ASN A 211 -5.14 26.63 6.58
N LYS A 212 -4.48 27.79 6.39
CA LYS A 212 -3.57 28.41 7.37
C LYS A 212 -2.38 27.54 7.82
N ALA A 213 -1.93 26.60 6.97
CA ALA A 213 -0.72 25.83 7.26
C ALA A 213 0.49 26.75 7.52
N ILE A 214 1.39 26.30 8.39
CA ILE A 214 2.68 26.93 8.64
C ILE A 214 3.53 26.78 7.37
N VAL A 215 4.04 27.90 6.85
CA VAL A 215 4.90 27.92 5.66
C VAL A 215 6.35 28.19 6.02
N HIS A 216 6.60 29.03 7.03
CA HIS A 216 7.95 29.46 7.39
C HIS A 216 8.06 29.71 8.89
N ILE A 217 9.15 29.23 9.50
CA ILE A 217 9.55 29.55 10.87
C ILE A 217 10.93 30.22 10.80
N ASN A 218 11.07 31.41 11.39
CA ASN A 218 12.37 32.05 11.61
C ASN A 218 12.82 31.77 13.06
N ILE A 219 14.11 31.52 13.28
CA ILE A 219 14.69 31.31 14.60
C ILE A 219 15.92 32.22 14.74
N PHE A 220 16.07 32.89 15.87
CA PHE A 220 16.98 34.04 16.03
C PHE A 220 18.02 33.90 17.16
N ARG A 221 18.18 32.72 17.76
CA ARG A 221 18.85 32.55 19.07
C ARG A 221 20.39 32.59 19.06
N GLN A 222 21.05 32.16 17.99
CA GLN A 222 22.52 32.12 17.89
C GLN A 222 23.00 32.58 16.52
N HIS A 223 22.53 31.90 15.48
CA HIS A 223 22.49 32.40 14.10
C HIS A 223 21.03 32.43 13.64
N ARG A 224 20.74 33.15 12.55
CA ARG A 224 19.42 33.10 11.94
C ARG A 224 19.25 31.74 11.25
N GLN A 225 18.27 30.98 11.69
CA GLN A 225 17.85 29.74 11.04
C GLN A 225 16.46 29.95 10.43
N THR A 226 16.18 29.32 9.31
CA THR A 226 14.89 29.33 8.64
C THR A 226 14.46 27.90 8.30
N ILE A 227 13.22 27.58 8.65
CA ILE A 227 12.58 26.30 8.30
C ILE A 227 11.43 26.65 7.35
N GLN A 228 11.54 26.25 6.08
CA GLN A 228 10.58 26.63 5.03
C GLN A 228 9.92 25.40 4.41
N TYR A 229 8.61 25.45 4.24
CA TYR A 229 7.86 24.50 3.42
C TYR A 229 8.00 24.87 1.94
N ILE A 230 8.33 23.89 1.10
CA ILE A 230 8.25 24.00 -0.36
C ILE A 230 7.37 22.88 -0.94
N GLN A 231 6.79 23.17 -2.11
CA GLN A 231 6.13 22.16 -2.92
C GLN A 231 7.18 21.32 -3.67
N PRO A 232 6.95 20.00 -3.89
CA PRO A 232 7.92 19.12 -4.55
C PRO A 232 8.19 19.49 -6.02
N GLU A 233 7.35 20.33 -6.62
CA GLU A 233 7.56 20.92 -7.95
C GLU A 233 8.65 22.02 -7.94
N ASP A 234 8.83 22.74 -6.84
CA ASP A 234 9.66 23.96 -6.73
C ASP A 234 11.12 23.68 -6.34
N ALA A 235 11.68 22.57 -6.84
CA ALA A 235 13.05 22.13 -6.56
C ALA A 235 14.15 23.17 -6.93
N HIS A 236 13.82 24.19 -7.72
CA HIS A 236 14.73 25.28 -8.08
C HIS A 236 15.14 26.16 -6.87
N VAL A 237 14.30 26.25 -5.82
CA VAL A 237 14.61 27.00 -4.59
C VAL A 237 15.71 26.31 -3.76
N LEU A 238 15.86 24.99 -3.90
CA LEU A 238 16.79 24.18 -3.10
C LEU A 238 18.28 24.42 -3.43
N GLY A 239 18.62 25.26 -4.41
CA GLY A 239 20.00 25.68 -4.66
C GLY A 239 20.68 26.42 -3.50
N GLN A 240 19.92 26.84 -2.49
CA GLN A 240 20.41 27.44 -1.24
C GLN A 240 20.12 26.59 0.02
N ALA A 241 19.73 25.32 -0.16
CA ALA A 241 19.46 24.40 0.94
C ALA A 241 20.74 23.77 1.49
N GLU A 242 20.84 23.66 2.81
CA GLU A 242 21.90 22.89 3.48
C GLU A 242 21.36 21.53 3.95
N LEU A 243 20.08 21.48 4.33
CA LEU A 243 19.33 20.28 4.69
C LEU A 243 17.94 20.28 4.05
N VAL A 244 17.55 19.15 3.45
CA VAL A 244 16.20 18.92 2.91
C VAL A 244 15.55 17.71 3.59
N ILE A 245 14.35 17.91 4.14
CA ILE A 245 13.52 16.88 4.78
C ILE A 245 12.33 16.59 3.87
N ILE A 246 12.21 15.34 3.39
CA ILE A 246 11.14 14.91 2.49
C ILE A 246 10.23 13.91 3.22
N ASP A 247 9.07 14.35 3.71
CA ASP A 247 8.07 13.44 4.29
C ASP A 247 7.17 12.81 3.23
N LYS A 248 6.80 11.55 3.45
CA LYS A 248 6.04 10.68 2.54
C LYS A 248 6.66 10.62 1.14
N ALA A 249 7.99 10.53 1.05
CA ALA A 249 8.75 10.51 -0.20
C ALA A 249 8.21 9.49 -1.24
N ALA A 250 7.74 8.31 -0.81
CA ALA A 250 7.19 7.29 -1.70
C ALA A 250 5.86 7.65 -2.38
N ALA A 251 5.18 8.72 -1.93
CA ALA A 251 3.98 9.28 -2.59
C ALA A 251 4.32 10.34 -3.65
N ILE A 252 5.57 10.82 -3.69
CA ILE A 252 6.05 11.79 -4.68
C ILE A 252 6.56 11.04 -5.93
N PRO A 253 6.23 11.47 -7.15
CA PRO A 253 6.74 10.84 -8.38
C PRO A 253 8.28 10.81 -8.44
N LEU A 254 8.86 9.66 -8.80
CA LEU A 254 10.32 9.46 -8.87
C LEU A 254 11.10 10.57 -9.61
N PRO A 255 10.62 11.15 -10.74
CA PRO A 255 11.33 12.26 -11.40
C PRO A 255 11.40 13.54 -10.55
N LEU A 256 10.36 13.84 -9.77
CA LEU A 256 10.38 14.98 -8.84
C LEU A 256 11.31 14.68 -7.66
N VAL A 257 11.29 13.45 -7.12
CA VAL A 257 12.25 13.05 -6.07
C VAL A 257 13.70 13.15 -6.53
N HIS A 258 14.01 12.79 -7.78
CA HIS A 258 15.35 12.99 -8.35
C HIS A 258 15.70 14.48 -8.49
N ASN A 259 14.74 15.37 -8.73
CA ASN A 259 14.99 16.81 -8.76
C ASN A 259 15.19 17.41 -7.35
N LEU A 260 14.61 16.80 -6.31
CA LEU A 260 14.78 17.17 -4.90
C LEU A 260 16.08 16.60 -4.27
N LEU A 261 16.84 15.79 -5.01
CA LEU A 261 18.13 15.23 -4.60
C LEU A 261 19.26 16.08 -5.19
N GLY A 262 19.81 16.97 -4.38
CA GLY A 262 20.95 17.84 -4.72
C GLY A 262 22.18 17.62 -3.83
N PRO A 263 23.24 18.43 -4.00
CA PRO A 263 24.50 18.32 -3.27
C PRO A 263 24.40 18.93 -1.86
N TYR A 264 23.47 18.40 -1.05
CA TYR A 264 23.17 18.78 0.33
C TYR A 264 22.73 17.54 1.12
N LEU A 265 22.58 17.67 2.44
CA LEU A 265 22.09 16.59 3.30
C LEU A 265 20.59 16.36 3.04
N VAL A 266 20.16 15.12 2.85
CA VAL A 266 18.74 14.78 2.61
C VAL A 266 18.23 13.71 3.58
N PHE A 267 17.14 14.02 4.28
CA PHE A 267 16.41 13.06 5.11
C PHE A 267 15.09 12.68 4.42
N MET A 268 14.98 11.43 3.94
CA MET A 268 13.85 10.96 3.13
C MET A 268 12.97 9.98 3.91
N ALA A 269 11.87 10.47 4.46
CA ALA A 269 11.07 9.72 5.40
C ALA A 269 9.89 9.01 4.73
N SER A 270 9.96 7.67 4.64
CA SER A 270 8.99 6.84 3.94
C SER A 270 8.01 6.13 4.88
N THR A 271 6.85 5.71 4.36
CA THR A 271 5.87 4.90 5.10
C THR A 271 5.49 3.66 4.30
N ILE A 272 5.95 2.49 4.74
CA ILE A 272 5.78 1.23 4.01
C ILE A 272 4.49 0.50 4.43
N ASN A 273 4.32 0.22 5.73
CA ASN A 273 3.20 -0.58 6.22
C ASN A 273 2.03 0.31 6.72
N GLY A 274 0.90 0.26 6.03
CA GLY A 274 -0.35 0.91 6.44
C GLY A 274 -1.32 1.17 5.28
N TYR A 275 -2.58 1.51 5.61
CA TYR A 275 -3.66 1.75 4.64
C TYR A 275 -3.48 2.96 3.69
N GLU A 276 -2.55 3.87 4.03
CA GLU A 276 -2.08 4.98 3.17
C GLU A 276 -0.60 4.80 2.79
N GLY A 277 0.04 3.69 3.20
CA GLY A 277 1.45 3.40 2.94
C GLY A 277 1.69 3.16 1.46
N THR A 278 2.63 3.88 0.86
CA THR A 278 2.87 3.81 -0.58
C THR A 278 3.81 2.65 -0.90
N ARG A 279 3.21 1.47 -1.13
CA ARG A 279 3.77 0.27 -1.78
C ARG A 279 5.25 -0.02 -1.48
N HIS A 280 5.52 -1.06 -0.69
CA HIS A 280 6.88 -1.58 -0.39
C HIS A 280 7.79 -1.75 -1.63
N SER A 281 7.25 -2.02 -2.81
CA SER A 281 8.01 -2.09 -4.06
C SER A 281 8.53 -0.74 -4.58
N LEU A 282 7.91 0.38 -4.22
CA LEU A 282 8.32 1.73 -4.64
C LEU A 282 9.42 2.28 -3.74
N SER A 283 9.34 2.06 -2.42
CA SER A 283 10.47 2.32 -1.53
C SER A 283 11.68 1.46 -1.89
N LEU A 284 11.51 0.15 -2.12
CA LEU A 284 12.61 -0.70 -2.59
C LEU A 284 13.18 -0.26 -3.93
N LYS A 285 12.35 0.07 -4.93
CA LYS A 285 12.85 0.58 -6.23
C LYS A 285 13.59 1.92 -6.09
N LEU A 286 13.14 2.81 -5.20
CA LEU A 286 13.80 4.08 -4.91
C LEU A 286 15.15 3.85 -4.22
N ILE A 287 15.20 3.01 -3.17
CA ILE A 287 16.44 2.66 -2.46
C ILE A 287 17.41 1.95 -3.42
N GLN A 288 16.93 1.00 -4.23
CA GLN A 288 17.72 0.35 -5.26
C GLN A 288 18.28 1.34 -6.28
N GLN A 289 17.47 2.27 -6.80
CA GLN A 289 17.94 3.28 -7.75
C GLN A 289 18.96 4.25 -7.14
N LEU A 290 18.81 4.58 -5.85
CA LEU A 290 19.80 5.36 -5.10
C LEU A 290 21.10 4.54 -4.99
N CYS A 291 21.07 3.31 -4.47
CA CYS A 291 22.25 2.45 -4.36
C CYS A 291 22.92 2.13 -5.71
N GLU A 292 22.16 1.97 -6.80
CA GLU A 292 22.68 1.84 -8.17
C GLU A 292 23.41 3.12 -8.63
N SER A 293 22.97 4.30 -8.17
CA SER A 293 23.70 5.57 -8.40
C SER A 293 24.91 5.75 -7.46
N THR A 294 24.88 5.15 -6.27
CA THR A 294 25.99 5.12 -5.29
C THR A 294 27.14 4.23 -5.76
N CYS A 295 26.85 3.12 -6.45
CA CYS A 295 27.82 2.06 -6.74
C CYS A 295 28.11 1.81 -8.24
N PRO A 296 28.56 2.81 -9.02
CA PRO A 296 28.90 2.63 -10.44
C PRO A 296 30.22 1.88 -10.71
N SER A 297 30.95 1.44 -9.67
CA SER A 297 32.38 1.11 -9.75
C SER A 297 32.79 -0.30 -9.26
N LEU A 298 31.89 -1.29 -9.24
CA LEU A 298 32.21 -2.67 -8.79
C LEU A 298 31.71 -3.80 -9.73
N ILE A 299 31.23 -3.48 -10.94
CA ILE A 299 30.81 -4.51 -11.94
C ILE A 299 31.54 -4.30 -13.28
N LYS A 300 32.85 -4.07 -13.19
CA LYS A 300 33.79 -4.05 -14.33
C LYS A 300 35.19 -4.50 -13.89
N ASP A 301 35.35 -5.80 -13.65
CA ASP A 301 36.65 -6.46 -13.69
C ASP A 301 36.45 -7.97 -13.95
N THR A 302 37.29 -8.54 -14.83
CA THR A 302 37.37 -9.95 -15.32
C THR A 302 36.89 -10.30 -16.75
N THR A 303 37.34 -9.55 -17.75
CA THR A 303 37.77 -10.12 -19.05
C THR A 303 39.05 -9.41 -19.50
N PRO A 304 40.16 -10.11 -19.78
CA PRO A 304 41.41 -9.47 -20.21
C PRO A 304 41.34 -8.93 -21.66
N GLU A 305 42.34 -8.15 -22.02
CA GLU A 305 42.42 -7.33 -23.24
C GLU A 305 42.95 -8.12 -24.47
N GLU A 306 42.50 -7.73 -25.67
CA GLU A 306 43.27 -7.81 -26.92
C GLU A 306 43.03 -6.52 -27.74
N ASP A 307 43.89 -6.24 -28.72
CA ASP A 307 44.38 -4.88 -29.03
C ASP A 307 43.73 -4.09 -30.19
N ALA A 308 44.07 -2.79 -30.21
CA ALA A 308 44.15 -1.88 -31.38
C ALA A 308 42.84 -1.19 -31.91
N PRO A 309 42.94 -0.11 -32.74
CA PRO A 309 43.04 1.23 -32.12
C PRO A 309 42.20 2.38 -32.74
N THR A 310 41.99 3.41 -31.92
CA THR A 310 41.80 4.85 -32.26
C THR A 310 40.81 5.29 -33.36
N THR A 311 39.78 6.06 -32.97
CA THR A 311 39.36 7.25 -33.73
C THR A 311 38.64 8.28 -32.83
N PHE A 312 38.82 9.58 -33.10
CA PHE A 312 38.43 10.67 -32.21
C PHE A 312 36.91 10.93 -32.15
N LYS A 313 36.34 11.02 -30.93
CA LYS A 313 35.15 11.83 -30.63
C LYS A 313 35.33 12.59 -29.30
N LYS A 314 34.79 13.81 -29.24
CA LYS A 314 35.03 14.79 -28.16
C LYS A 314 34.42 14.34 -26.81
N PRO A 315 35.06 14.64 -25.67
CA PRO A 315 34.44 14.48 -24.36
C PRO A 315 33.35 15.54 -24.17
N SER A 316 32.09 15.13 -24.06
CA SER A 316 31.03 16.00 -23.56
C SER A 316 31.04 15.98 -22.03
N HIS A 317 31.44 17.08 -21.40
CA HIS A 317 31.41 17.22 -19.94
C HIS A 317 29.98 17.20 -19.41
N LYS A 318 29.50 16.00 -19.05
CA LYS A 318 28.61 15.82 -17.90
C LYS A 318 29.46 15.17 -16.81
N ALA A 319 29.56 15.83 -15.66
CA ALA A 319 30.20 15.21 -14.50
C ALA A 319 29.43 13.93 -14.13
N PRO A 320 30.11 12.85 -13.69
CA PRO A 320 29.40 11.73 -13.10
C PRO A 320 28.64 12.24 -11.86
N PRO A 321 27.40 11.76 -11.60
CA PRO A 321 26.76 12.02 -10.32
C PRO A 321 27.67 11.48 -9.22
N LYS A 322 27.96 12.31 -8.21
CA LYS A 322 28.71 11.84 -7.05
C LYS A 322 27.84 10.84 -6.29
N ALA A 323 28.44 9.73 -5.86
CA ALA A 323 27.76 8.68 -5.12
C ALA A 323 27.12 9.25 -3.85
N HIS A 324 25.79 9.14 -3.74
CA HIS A 324 25.09 9.49 -2.50
C HIS A 324 25.21 8.33 -1.52
N MET A 325 25.81 8.55 -0.34
CA MET A 325 25.86 7.51 0.69
C MET A 325 24.47 7.36 1.31
N LEU A 326 23.92 6.13 1.28
CA LEU A 326 22.58 5.84 1.78
C LEU A 326 22.64 5.09 3.10
N HIS A 327 21.97 5.63 4.12
CA HIS A 327 21.78 4.97 5.42
C HIS A 327 20.30 4.67 5.64
N GLU A 328 19.94 3.38 5.68
CA GLU A 328 18.57 2.89 5.87
C GLU A 328 18.31 2.60 7.36
N ILE A 329 17.29 3.23 7.94
CA ILE A 329 16.88 3.01 9.35
C ILE A 329 15.44 2.48 9.35
N LYS A 330 15.17 1.43 10.13
CA LYS A 330 13.82 0.85 10.26
C LYS A 330 13.27 1.06 11.66
N LEU A 331 12.11 1.69 11.75
CA LEU A 331 11.30 1.72 12.97
C LEU A 331 10.34 0.53 12.92
N GLU A 332 10.36 -0.32 13.96
CA GLU A 332 9.48 -1.49 14.05
C GLU A 332 8.60 -1.45 15.31
N THR A 333 9.04 -0.80 16.39
CA THR A 333 8.26 -0.68 17.64
C THR A 333 7.14 0.37 17.54
N PRO A 334 5.84 -0.02 17.64
CA PRO A 334 4.73 0.93 17.69
C PRO A 334 4.75 1.77 18.99
N ILE A 335 4.22 3.00 18.92
CA ILE A 335 4.20 3.94 20.06
C ILE A 335 2.84 4.13 20.75
N ARG A 336 1.77 3.52 20.21
CA ARG A 336 0.38 3.65 20.68
C ARG A 336 -0.12 2.41 21.40
N TYR A 337 0.32 1.24 20.96
CA TYR A 337 -0.02 -0.09 21.46
C TYR A 337 1.26 -0.92 21.57
N SER A 338 1.20 -2.09 22.21
CA SER A 338 2.36 -2.95 22.41
C SER A 338 2.84 -3.60 21.11
N ALA A 339 4.14 -3.89 21.03
CA ALA A 339 4.71 -4.63 19.91
C ALA A 339 4.13 -6.05 19.86
N GLY A 340 3.58 -6.44 18.70
CA GLY A 340 2.97 -7.76 18.50
C GLY A 340 1.49 -7.88 18.90
N ASP A 341 0.76 -6.76 18.99
CA ASP A 341 -0.70 -6.75 19.20
C ASP A 341 -1.44 -7.71 18.25
N LYS A 342 -2.31 -8.56 18.83
CA LYS A 342 -3.11 -9.53 18.08
C LYS A 342 -4.14 -8.84 17.18
N ILE A 343 -4.65 -7.68 17.57
CA ILE A 343 -5.62 -6.89 16.80
C ILE A 343 -4.95 -6.24 15.59
N GLU A 344 -3.74 -5.69 15.73
CA GLU A 344 -2.96 -5.24 14.56
C GLU A 344 -2.64 -6.41 13.62
N LYS A 345 -2.16 -7.55 14.15
CA LYS A 345 -1.86 -8.73 13.34
C LYS A 345 -3.09 -9.27 12.60
N TRP A 346 -4.25 -9.30 13.25
CA TRP A 346 -5.52 -9.64 12.63
C TRP A 346 -5.92 -8.64 11.53
N LEU A 347 -5.76 -7.33 11.78
CA LEU A 347 -6.06 -6.28 10.80
C LEU A 347 -5.12 -6.35 9.59
N ASN A 348 -3.83 -6.59 9.80
CA ASN A 348 -2.86 -6.76 8.73
C ASN A 348 -3.13 -8.02 7.90
N GLY A 349 -3.59 -9.12 8.51
CA GLY A 349 -4.08 -10.31 7.80
C GLY A 349 -5.34 -10.02 6.98
N LEU A 350 -6.35 -9.41 7.59
CA LEU A 350 -7.61 -9.00 6.94
C LEU A 350 -7.37 -8.11 5.71
N LEU A 351 -6.45 -7.15 5.81
CA LEU A 351 -6.11 -6.22 4.73
C LEU A 351 -4.97 -6.73 3.82
N CYS A 352 -4.35 -7.85 4.19
CA CYS A 352 -3.16 -8.45 3.59
C CYS A 352 -2.01 -7.45 3.38
N LEU A 353 -1.68 -6.70 4.44
CA LEU A 353 -0.57 -5.74 4.46
C LEU A 353 0.80 -6.38 4.71
N ASP A 354 0.83 -7.59 5.30
CA ASP A 354 2.06 -8.32 5.63
C ASP A 354 2.70 -8.90 4.36
N ALA A 355 3.58 -8.11 3.73
CA ALA A 355 4.01 -8.33 2.35
C ALA A 355 5.34 -9.07 2.18
N THR A 356 5.31 -10.41 2.26
CA THR A 356 6.46 -11.25 1.88
C THR A 356 6.35 -11.78 0.44
N ILE A 357 7.11 -11.15 -0.47
CA ILE A 357 7.37 -11.74 -1.79
C ILE A 357 8.50 -12.77 -1.65
N ILE A 358 8.25 -14.00 -2.10
CA ILE A 358 9.28 -15.04 -2.25
C ILE A 358 9.24 -15.52 -3.71
N PRO A 359 10.21 -15.12 -4.56
CA PRO A 359 10.25 -15.51 -5.97
C PRO A 359 11.38 -16.50 -6.27
N LYS A 360 11.07 -17.66 -6.85
CA LYS A 360 12.04 -18.60 -7.43
C LYS A 360 11.58 -19.20 -8.77
N ALA A 361 10.91 -18.39 -9.60
CA ALA A 361 10.51 -18.81 -10.93
C ALA A 361 11.73 -19.10 -11.82
N SER A 362 11.76 -20.30 -12.40
CA SER A 362 12.88 -20.86 -13.18
C SER A 362 12.47 -21.32 -14.59
N HIS A 363 11.29 -20.92 -15.04
CA HIS A 363 10.65 -21.44 -16.26
C HIS A 363 10.56 -20.36 -17.35
N HIS A 364 10.22 -20.79 -18.58
CA HIS A 364 10.12 -19.91 -19.74
C HIS A 364 8.66 -19.46 -19.96
N PRO A 365 8.40 -18.19 -20.34
CA PRO A 365 7.03 -17.68 -20.52
C PRO A 365 6.15 -18.47 -21.51
N SER A 366 6.72 -19.25 -22.43
CA SER A 366 5.94 -20.09 -23.34
C SER A 366 5.18 -21.22 -22.62
N THR A 367 5.76 -21.81 -21.57
CA THR A 367 5.16 -22.93 -20.80
C THR A 367 4.29 -22.45 -19.63
N CYS A 368 3.71 -21.26 -19.76
CA CYS A 368 2.85 -20.65 -18.76
C CYS A 368 1.44 -20.47 -19.30
N GLU A 369 0.45 -20.68 -18.42
CA GLU A 369 -0.98 -20.66 -18.71
C GLU A 369 -1.70 -19.70 -17.77
N LEU A 370 -2.82 -19.18 -18.24
CA LEU A 370 -3.68 -18.29 -17.48
C LEU A 370 -4.83 -19.13 -16.91
N PHE A 371 -5.09 -18.99 -15.60
CA PHE A 371 -6.19 -19.66 -14.90
C PHE A 371 -7.23 -18.64 -14.45
N TYR A 372 -8.51 -18.99 -14.56
CA TYR A 372 -9.59 -18.20 -13.98
C TYR A 372 -9.70 -18.49 -12.48
N ILE A 373 -9.90 -17.43 -11.68
CA ILE A 373 -10.00 -17.51 -10.21
C ILE A 373 -11.45 -17.16 -9.82
N SER A 374 -12.11 -18.04 -9.08
CA SER A 374 -13.45 -17.76 -8.56
C SER A 374 -13.38 -16.92 -7.28
N HIS A 375 -13.92 -15.71 -7.32
CA HIS A 375 -14.03 -14.81 -6.16
C HIS A 375 -14.71 -15.48 -4.95
N ASN A 376 -15.76 -16.29 -5.20
CA ASN A 376 -16.50 -17.02 -4.16
C ASN A 376 -15.61 -17.99 -3.36
N ILE A 377 -14.59 -18.57 -3.98
CA ILE A 377 -13.66 -19.50 -3.32
C ILE A 377 -12.50 -18.75 -2.70
N LEU A 378 -11.97 -17.74 -3.38
CA LEU A 378 -10.89 -16.90 -2.91
C LEU A 378 -11.20 -16.30 -1.51
N PHE A 379 -12.40 -15.75 -1.35
CA PHE A 379 -12.84 -15.11 -0.11
C PHE A 379 -13.44 -16.08 0.94
N SER A 380 -13.51 -17.39 0.67
CA SER A 380 -14.14 -18.39 1.57
C SER A 380 -13.42 -18.69 2.90
N TYR A 381 -12.33 -17.97 3.19
CA TYR A 381 -11.50 -18.09 4.40
C TYR A 381 -11.01 -19.52 4.70
N HIS A 382 -10.49 -20.21 3.68
CA HIS A 382 -9.70 -21.42 3.85
C HIS A 382 -8.22 -21.05 4.04
N PRO A 383 -7.41 -21.68 4.92
CA PRO A 383 -6.01 -21.28 5.12
C PRO A 383 -5.17 -21.27 3.83
N THR A 384 -5.42 -22.20 2.92
CA THR A 384 -4.79 -22.21 1.58
C THR A 384 -5.25 -21.04 0.70
N SER A 385 -6.54 -20.67 0.74
CA SER A 385 -7.05 -19.54 -0.04
C SER A 385 -6.60 -18.20 0.55
N GLU A 386 -6.43 -18.12 1.88
CA GLU A 386 -5.94 -16.95 2.59
C GLU A 386 -4.45 -16.69 2.29
N VAL A 387 -3.58 -17.71 2.30
CA VAL A 387 -2.17 -17.56 1.84
C VAL A 387 -2.10 -17.18 0.36
N PHE A 388 -2.97 -17.75 -0.48
CA PHE A 388 -3.08 -17.40 -1.89
C PHE A 388 -3.53 -15.95 -2.10
N LEU A 389 -4.57 -15.51 -1.36
CA LEU A 389 -5.13 -14.16 -1.38
C LEU A 389 -4.10 -13.15 -0.87
N GLN A 390 -3.40 -13.45 0.22
CA GLN A 390 -2.30 -12.64 0.73
C GLN A 390 -1.23 -12.43 -0.34
N ARG A 391 -0.69 -13.51 -0.94
CA ARG A 391 0.27 -13.38 -2.04
C ARG A 391 -0.32 -12.58 -3.21
N MET A 392 -1.56 -12.86 -3.65
CA MET A 392 -2.21 -12.12 -4.73
C MET A 392 -2.34 -10.62 -4.42
N MET A 393 -2.72 -10.28 -3.18
CA MET A 393 -2.87 -8.91 -2.70
C MET A 393 -1.52 -8.20 -2.54
N VAL A 394 -0.46 -8.92 -2.13
CA VAL A 394 0.91 -8.39 -2.14
C VAL A 394 1.31 -7.94 -3.54
N PHE A 395 1.01 -8.71 -4.57
CA PHE A 395 1.21 -8.26 -5.95
C PHE A 395 0.31 -7.07 -6.31
N TYR A 396 -0.98 -7.05 -5.96
CA TYR A 396 -1.83 -5.84 -6.09
C TYR A 396 -1.27 -4.61 -5.36
N LEU A 397 -0.56 -4.80 -4.25
CA LEU A 397 0.10 -3.76 -3.46
C LEU A 397 1.54 -3.44 -3.93
N THR A 398 2.18 -4.27 -4.75
CA THR A 398 3.58 -4.10 -5.19
C THR A 398 3.71 -3.74 -6.67
N THR A 399 2.80 -2.89 -7.14
CA THR A 399 2.64 -2.45 -8.54
C THR A 399 1.98 -3.45 -9.50
N SER A 400 1.23 -4.46 -9.01
CA SER A 400 -0.22 -4.76 -9.32
C SER A 400 -0.83 -6.20 -9.49
N LEU A 401 -0.20 -7.35 -9.84
CA LEU A 401 -0.91 -8.62 -10.24
C LEU A 401 -0.15 -9.99 -10.22
N THR A 402 -0.85 -11.14 -10.34
CA THR A 402 -0.35 -12.57 -10.36
C THR A 402 -0.88 -13.63 -11.41
N PHE A 403 0.01 -14.36 -12.08
CA PHE A 403 -0.17 -15.38 -13.15
C PHE A 403 0.21 -16.72 -12.53
N PHE A 404 0.19 -17.81 -13.30
CA PHE A 404 0.85 -19.03 -12.86
C PHE A 404 1.80 -19.57 -13.93
N PRO A 405 3.02 -20.04 -13.58
CA PRO A 405 3.64 -21.11 -14.33
C PRO A 405 2.83 -22.39 -14.09
N GLN A 406 2.84 -23.33 -15.03
CA GLN A 406 2.01 -24.54 -14.93
C GLN A 406 2.31 -25.36 -13.67
N LEU A 407 1.25 -25.92 -13.07
CA LEU A 407 1.33 -26.90 -12.01
C LEU A 407 2.01 -28.19 -12.49
N LYS A 408 3.21 -28.49 -11.97
CA LYS A 408 3.57 -29.87 -11.66
C LYS A 408 3.06 -30.19 -10.25
N MET A 409 2.30 -31.28 -10.13
CA MET A 409 1.62 -31.66 -8.89
C MET A 409 2.62 -32.17 -7.84
N THR A 410 3.08 -31.28 -6.96
CA THR A 410 3.75 -31.63 -5.71
C THR A 410 3.24 -30.74 -4.58
N SER A 411 2.10 -31.10 -3.97
CA SER A 411 1.67 -30.71 -2.59
C SER A 411 1.77 -29.24 -2.13
N HIS A 412 1.93 -28.28 -3.04
CA HIS A 412 2.27 -26.89 -2.72
C HIS A 412 1.47 -25.93 -3.60
N LEU A 413 1.17 -24.74 -3.08
CA LEU A 413 0.51 -23.67 -3.83
C LEU A 413 1.37 -23.22 -5.03
N PRO A 414 0.78 -23.05 -6.23
CA PRO A 414 1.53 -22.57 -7.40
C PRO A 414 2.00 -21.11 -7.21
N GLU A 415 3.07 -20.75 -7.91
CA GLU A 415 3.73 -19.43 -7.81
C GLU A 415 3.09 -18.36 -8.72
N LEU A 416 3.26 -17.09 -8.35
CA LEU A 416 2.40 -15.97 -8.80
C LEU A 416 3.19 -14.93 -9.63
N LEU A 417 2.73 -14.50 -10.84
CA LEU A 417 3.50 -13.56 -11.73
C LEU A 417 2.80 -12.28 -12.38
N VAL A 418 1.58 -12.36 -12.97
CA VAL A 418 0.66 -11.46 -13.75
C VAL A 418 -0.89 -11.88 -13.76
N VAL A 419 -1.86 -11.32 -12.97
CA VAL A 419 -3.35 -11.60 -13.05
C VAL A 419 -3.96 -10.54 -13.96
N LEU A 420 -4.64 -10.90 -15.04
CA LEU A 420 -5.41 -9.87 -15.72
C LEU A 420 -6.70 -9.56 -14.94
N GLN A 421 -6.70 -8.43 -14.20
CA GLN A 421 -7.90 -7.88 -13.59
C GLN A 421 -8.75 -7.25 -14.70
N VAL A 422 -9.80 -7.95 -15.11
CA VAL A 422 -10.73 -7.54 -16.15
C VAL A 422 -12.07 -7.19 -15.52
N ALA A 423 -12.64 -6.05 -15.89
CA ALA A 423 -14.03 -5.72 -15.63
C ALA A 423 -14.79 -5.73 -16.97
N PRO A 424 -15.88 -6.50 -17.13
CA PRO A 424 -16.80 -6.28 -18.24
C PRO A 424 -17.45 -4.90 -18.08
N GLU A 425 -17.72 -4.24 -19.20
CA GLU A 425 -18.34 -2.90 -19.27
C GLU A 425 -19.26 -2.81 -20.49
N GLY A 426 -20.22 -1.88 -20.48
CA GLY A 426 -21.11 -1.64 -21.61
C GLY A 426 -22.43 -2.41 -21.52
N ASN A 427 -23.05 -2.65 -22.68
CA ASN A 427 -24.46 -3.10 -22.80
C ASN A 427 -25.42 -2.17 -22.00
N ILE A 428 -25.18 -0.86 -22.06
CA ILE A 428 -25.92 0.15 -21.28
C ILE A 428 -27.25 0.45 -21.97
N SER A 429 -28.35 0.51 -21.20
CA SER A 429 -29.67 0.81 -21.77
C SER A 429 -29.75 2.24 -22.33
N LYS A 430 -30.50 2.42 -23.43
CA LYS A 430 -30.63 3.73 -24.09
C LYS A 430 -31.21 4.82 -23.19
N SER A 431 -32.08 4.46 -22.24
CA SER A 431 -32.56 5.38 -21.20
C SER A 431 -31.41 5.80 -20.28
N ALA A 432 -30.68 4.85 -19.68
CA ALA A 432 -29.56 5.16 -18.79
C ALA A 432 -28.47 6.02 -19.45
N ILE A 433 -28.21 5.84 -20.75
CA ILE A 433 -27.33 6.72 -21.54
C ILE A 433 -27.86 8.16 -21.56
N MET A 434 -29.13 8.36 -21.89
CA MET A 434 -29.75 9.70 -21.93
C MET A 434 -29.81 10.35 -20.54
N ASP A 435 -30.20 9.57 -19.53
CA ASP A 435 -30.33 10.04 -18.14
C ASP A 435 -28.96 10.46 -17.60
N GLY A 436 -27.93 9.63 -17.75
CA GLY A 436 -26.56 9.93 -17.30
C GLY A 436 -25.89 11.05 -18.09
N LEU A 437 -26.17 11.21 -19.39
CA LEU A 437 -25.74 12.40 -20.15
C LEU A 437 -26.38 13.70 -19.61
N SER A 438 -27.61 13.64 -19.10
CA SER A 438 -28.31 14.81 -18.53
C SER A 438 -27.86 15.13 -17.10
N HIS A 439 -27.53 14.11 -16.29
CA HIS A 439 -27.18 14.25 -14.88
C HIS A 439 -25.67 14.31 -14.59
N GLY A 440 -24.81 13.93 -15.55
CA GLY A 440 -23.35 13.92 -15.37
C GLY A 440 -22.82 12.88 -14.37
N LEU A 441 -23.65 11.89 -13.99
CA LEU A 441 -23.33 10.89 -12.98
C LEU A 441 -22.68 9.64 -13.61
N SER A 442 -21.35 9.60 -13.61
CA SER A 442 -20.56 8.46 -14.06
C SER A 442 -20.30 7.45 -12.92
N GLY A 443 -21.30 6.64 -12.59
CA GLY A 443 -21.12 5.38 -11.85
C GLY A 443 -20.83 4.25 -12.84
N GLY A 444 -19.80 3.44 -12.58
CA GLY A 444 -19.37 2.37 -13.49
C GLY A 444 -18.89 2.83 -14.88
N ASP A 445 -18.74 1.86 -15.79
CA ASP A 445 -18.64 2.00 -17.26
C ASP A 445 -17.81 3.18 -17.82
N MET A 446 -16.64 3.45 -17.24
CA MET A 446 -15.86 4.66 -17.55
C MET A 446 -15.41 4.75 -19.02
N ILE A 447 -15.18 3.62 -19.72
CA ILE A 447 -14.80 3.66 -21.15
C ILE A 447 -16.03 4.00 -22.04
N PRO A 448 -17.17 3.29 -21.94
CA PRO A 448 -18.43 3.72 -22.56
C PRO A 448 -18.80 5.18 -22.31
N TRP A 449 -18.71 5.66 -21.06
CA TRP A 449 -19.04 7.04 -20.72
C TRP A 449 -18.09 8.05 -21.34
N LEU A 450 -16.77 7.86 -21.23
CA LEU A 450 -15.79 8.80 -21.78
C LEU A 450 -15.91 8.92 -23.31
N ILE A 451 -16.10 7.81 -24.02
CA ILE A 451 -16.26 7.81 -25.48
C ILE A 451 -17.59 8.48 -25.87
N SER A 452 -18.69 8.14 -25.18
CA SER A 452 -20.00 8.77 -25.43
C SER A 452 -19.97 10.28 -25.15
N GLN A 453 -19.22 10.74 -24.16
CA GLN A 453 -19.09 12.16 -23.81
C GLN A 453 -18.18 12.93 -24.79
N GLN A 454 -17.06 12.34 -25.20
CA GLN A 454 -16.06 13.00 -26.06
C GLN A 454 -16.45 13.00 -27.54
N PHE A 455 -17.05 11.92 -28.05
CA PHE A 455 -17.40 11.74 -29.45
C PHE A 455 -18.91 11.89 -29.73
N GLN A 456 -19.74 12.02 -28.68
CA GLN A 456 -21.21 12.09 -28.77
C GLN A 456 -21.86 10.82 -29.37
N GLU A 457 -21.12 9.70 -29.44
CA GLU A 457 -21.58 8.44 -30.01
C GLU A 457 -22.20 7.49 -28.98
N SER A 458 -23.51 7.61 -28.76
CA SER A 458 -24.29 6.67 -27.93
C SER A 458 -24.31 5.23 -28.43
N LYS A 459 -23.85 4.96 -29.67
CA LYS A 459 -23.71 3.61 -30.22
C LYS A 459 -22.66 2.78 -29.47
N PHE A 460 -21.55 3.39 -29.05
CA PHE A 460 -20.45 2.66 -28.41
C PHE A 460 -20.88 2.08 -27.05
N ALA A 461 -21.70 2.81 -26.29
CA ALA A 461 -22.21 2.35 -24.99
C ALA A 461 -23.21 1.17 -25.06
N LEU A 462 -23.73 0.84 -26.25
CA LEU A 462 -24.56 -0.35 -26.48
C LEU A 462 -23.73 -1.63 -26.68
N LEU A 463 -22.44 -1.50 -27.02
CA LEU A 463 -21.56 -2.63 -27.27
C LEU A 463 -21.15 -3.32 -25.96
N SER A 464 -20.79 -4.59 -26.06
CA SER A 464 -20.19 -5.37 -24.98
C SER A 464 -18.68 -5.14 -24.98
N GLY A 465 -18.14 -4.65 -23.87
CA GLY A 465 -16.72 -4.36 -23.73
C GLY A 465 -16.11 -5.00 -22.49
N ALA A 466 -14.78 -4.98 -22.41
CA ALA A 466 -14.08 -5.25 -21.18
C ALA A 466 -12.90 -4.31 -20.98
N ARG A 467 -12.77 -3.71 -19.80
CA ARG A 467 -11.57 -2.96 -19.39
C ARG A 467 -10.62 -3.88 -18.63
N ILE A 468 -9.38 -3.98 -19.09
CA ILE A 468 -8.26 -4.40 -18.24
C ILE A 468 -7.97 -3.24 -17.27
N VAL A 469 -8.34 -3.43 -16.01
CA VAL A 469 -8.25 -2.41 -14.94
C VAL A 469 -6.80 -2.21 -14.48
N ARG A 470 -5.95 -3.23 -14.61
CA ARG A 470 -4.69 -3.32 -13.86
C ARG A 470 -3.65 -4.21 -14.57
N ILE A 471 -2.37 -3.82 -14.57
CA ILE A 471 -1.25 -4.58 -15.19
C ILE A 471 0.06 -4.56 -14.35
N THR A 472 0.79 -5.68 -14.35
CA THR A 472 2.02 -6.04 -13.61
C THR A 472 2.74 -7.15 -14.28
N THR A 473 4.04 -7.17 -14.07
CA THR A 473 4.85 -8.38 -13.98
C THR A 473 5.62 -8.29 -12.66
N HIS A 474 5.86 -9.43 -11.99
CA HIS A 474 6.77 -9.50 -10.84
C HIS A 474 8.01 -8.63 -11.12
N PRO A 475 8.44 -7.72 -10.23
CA PRO A 475 9.43 -6.68 -10.55
C PRO A 475 10.67 -7.23 -11.26
N ASP A 476 11.23 -8.33 -10.75
CA ASP A 476 12.44 -8.97 -11.25
C ASP A 476 12.23 -9.62 -12.63
N TYR A 477 11.02 -10.14 -12.88
CA TYR A 477 10.65 -10.84 -14.11
C TYR A 477 10.02 -9.91 -15.16
N ALA A 478 9.95 -8.60 -14.91
CA ALA A 478 9.29 -7.63 -15.77
C ALA A 478 9.92 -7.51 -17.17
N ARG A 479 11.19 -7.86 -17.31
CA ARG A 479 11.90 -7.88 -18.61
C ARG A 479 11.67 -9.17 -19.41
N MET A 480 11.11 -10.22 -18.81
CA MET A 480 10.95 -11.55 -19.44
C MET A 480 9.68 -11.72 -20.29
N GLY A 481 8.81 -10.70 -20.39
CA GLY A 481 7.67 -10.73 -21.32
C GLY A 481 6.44 -11.53 -20.87
N TYR A 482 6.37 -11.99 -19.61
CA TYR A 482 5.16 -12.66 -19.07
C TYR A 482 3.88 -11.84 -19.28
N GLY A 483 3.95 -10.50 -19.16
CA GLY A 483 2.81 -9.61 -19.37
C GLY A 483 2.21 -9.69 -20.77
N SER A 484 3.05 -9.73 -21.82
CA SER A 484 2.58 -9.86 -23.20
C SER A 484 2.12 -11.29 -23.52
N ARG A 485 2.69 -12.33 -22.91
CA ARG A 485 2.12 -13.70 -22.98
C ARG A 485 0.72 -13.75 -22.36
N ALA A 486 0.52 -13.13 -21.20
CA ALA A 486 -0.77 -13.10 -20.52
C ALA A 486 -1.85 -12.38 -21.34
N LEU A 487 -1.51 -11.22 -21.95
CA LEU A 487 -2.43 -10.48 -22.83
C LEU A 487 -2.80 -11.28 -24.08
N LYS A 488 -1.83 -11.94 -24.72
CA LYS A 488 -2.12 -12.85 -25.84
C LYS A 488 -2.99 -14.02 -25.43
N ALA A 489 -2.77 -14.59 -24.25
CA ALA A 489 -3.62 -15.67 -23.74
C ALA A 489 -5.07 -15.20 -23.48
N LEU A 490 -5.25 -13.99 -22.96
CA LEU A 490 -6.55 -13.36 -22.76
C LEU A 490 -7.26 -13.04 -24.09
N ASN A 491 -6.53 -12.57 -25.10
CA ASN A 491 -7.12 -12.25 -26.41
C ASN A 491 -7.65 -13.52 -27.10
N LEU A 492 -6.85 -14.59 -27.11
CA LEU A 492 -7.22 -15.91 -27.64
C LEU A 492 -8.39 -16.57 -26.87
N PHE A 493 -8.61 -16.18 -25.61
CA PHE A 493 -9.77 -16.63 -24.85
C PHE A 493 -11.05 -15.92 -25.29
N TYR A 494 -11.01 -14.60 -25.47
CA TYR A 494 -12.18 -13.84 -25.90
C TYR A 494 -12.49 -13.96 -27.40
N SER A 495 -11.52 -14.29 -28.25
CA SER A 495 -11.78 -14.70 -29.65
C SER A 495 -12.40 -16.10 -29.77
N GLY A 496 -12.41 -16.88 -28.69
CA GLY A 496 -12.91 -18.26 -28.65
C GLY A 496 -11.92 -19.33 -29.10
N GLU A 497 -10.71 -18.96 -29.54
CA GLU A 497 -9.67 -19.89 -30.03
C GLU A 497 -9.18 -20.88 -28.95
N TYR A 498 -9.33 -20.56 -27.66
CA TYR A 498 -9.03 -21.48 -26.55
C TYR A 498 -10.16 -22.44 -26.15
N PHE A 499 -11.36 -22.35 -26.74
CA PHE A 499 -12.50 -23.15 -26.29
C PHE A 499 -12.52 -24.54 -26.93
N ASN A 500 -11.95 -25.53 -26.24
CA ASN A 500 -12.00 -26.94 -26.63
C ASN A 500 -13.45 -27.47 -26.52
N LEU A 501 -14.13 -27.66 -27.65
CA LEU A 501 -15.47 -28.26 -27.71
C LEU A 501 -15.52 -29.72 -27.19
N ASP A 502 -14.37 -30.41 -27.19
CA ASP A 502 -14.25 -31.81 -26.74
C ASP A 502 -13.97 -31.96 -25.23
N GLU A 503 -13.53 -30.89 -24.54
CA GLU A 503 -13.43 -30.93 -23.06
C GLU A 503 -14.83 -30.70 -22.49
N ALA A 504 -15.39 -31.75 -21.86
CA ALA A 504 -16.79 -31.76 -21.43
C ALA A 504 -17.13 -30.54 -20.56
N SER A 505 -18.08 -29.73 -21.04
CA SER A 505 -18.48 -28.50 -20.37
C SER A 505 -19.05 -28.78 -18.98
N CYS A 506 -18.24 -28.58 -17.93
CA CYS A 506 -18.75 -28.56 -16.57
C CYS A 506 -19.87 -27.50 -16.49
N PRO A 507 -21.05 -27.83 -15.93
CA PRO A 507 -22.09 -26.84 -15.73
C PRO A 507 -21.53 -25.70 -14.87
N GLU A 508 -21.96 -24.45 -15.13
CA GLU A 508 -21.50 -23.33 -14.32
C GLU A 508 -21.77 -23.63 -12.84
N PRO A 509 -20.74 -23.55 -11.97
CA PRO A 509 -20.85 -24.05 -10.62
C PRO A 509 -21.88 -23.25 -9.84
N SER A 510 -23.03 -23.88 -9.57
CA SER A 510 -24.12 -23.30 -8.81
C SER A 510 -23.72 -23.19 -7.34
N TYR A 511 -23.05 -22.08 -6.99
CA TYR A 511 -22.77 -21.75 -5.61
C TYR A 511 -24.09 -21.64 -4.84
N PRO A 512 -24.27 -22.33 -3.71
CA PRO A 512 -25.43 -22.11 -2.86
C PRO A 512 -25.41 -20.66 -2.38
N ASP A 513 -26.55 -19.99 -2.52
CA ASP A 513 -26.69 -18.58 -2.14
C ASP A 513 -26.43 -18.40 -0.64
N THR A 514 -25.51 -17.51 -0.28
CA THR A 514 -25.20 -17.18 1.12
C THR A 514 -26.36 -16.48 1.83
N ALA A 515 -27.31 -15.92 1.07
CA ALA A 515 -28.57 -15.37 1.57
C ALA A 515 -29.67 -16.43 1.77
N ALA A 516 -29.41 -17.73 1.52
CA ALA A 516 -30.35 -18.83 1.77
C ALA A 516 -30.56 -19.08 3.29
N ILE A 517 -31.33 -18.20 3.92
CA ILE A 517 -31.65 -18.25 5.34
C ILE A 517 -32.59 -19.43 5.64
N ASN A 518 -32.05 -20.43 6.36
CA ASN A 518 -32.87 -21.39 7.09
C ASN A 518 -33.68 -20.65 8.16
N LYS A 519 -34.99 -20.52 7.95
CA LYS A 519 -35.95 -19.75 8.78
C LYS A 519 -36.11 -20.24 10.23
N SER A 520 -35.34 -21.25 10.65
CA SER A 520 -35.29 -21.86 11.98
C SER A 520 -34.00 -21.60 12.76
N SER A 521 -33.08 -20.79 12.20
CA SER A 521 -31.84 -20.39 12.88
C SER A 521 -32.03 -19.09 13.67
N ASN A 522 -31.37 -19.00 14.84
CA ASN A 522 -31.35 -17.83 15.73
C ASN A 522 -29.90 -17.42 16.01
N LEU A 523 -29.68 -16.20 16.50
CA LEU A 523 -28.37 -15.64 16.87
C LEU A 523 -27.51 -16.59 17.76
N LEU A 524 -28.15 -17.34 18.67
CA LEU A 524 -27.51 -18.29 19.58
C LEU A 524 -27.16 -19.65 18.95
N THR A 525 -27.75 -20.00 17.79
CA THR A 525 -27.56 -21.30 17.12
C THR A 525 -26.84 -21.19 15.77
N ASP A 526 -26.66 -19.99 15.24
CA ASP A 526 -26.01 -19.74 13.96
C ASP A 526 -24.47 -19.77 14.06
N ASN A 527 -23.89 -20.96 13.92
CA ASN A 527 -22.43 -21.15 13.83
C ASN A 527 -21.95 -20.94 12.38
N PRO A 528 -21.16 -19.89 12.06
CA PRO A 528 -20.61 -19.70 10.72
C PRO A 528 -19.48 -20.70 10.45
N THR A 529 -19.82 -21.83 9.82
CA THR A 529 -18.85 -22.87 9.44
C THR A 529 -18.06 -22.46 8.20
N ILE A 530 -16.76 -22.78 8.19
CA ILE A 530 -15.92 -22.65 6.98
C ILE A 530 -16.47 -23.61 5.92
N ARG A 531 -16.61 -23.14 4.67
CA ARG A 531 -17.13 -23.94 3.55
C ARG A 531 -16.25 -25.19 3.35
N SER A 532 -16.80 -26.39 3.51
CA SER A 532 -16.06 -27.64 3.41
C SER A 532 -15.71 -27.96 1.94
N VAL A 533 -14.42 -27.78 1.61
CA VAL A 533 -13.88 -27.87 0.24
C VAL A 533 -14.22 -29.20 -0.46
N THR A 534 -14.35 -30.29 0.29
CA THR A 534 -14.48 -31.66 -0.24
C THR A 534 -15.85 -32.02 -0.85
N VAL A 535 -16.92 -31.28 -0.54
CA VAL A 535 -18.31 -31.74 -0.84
C VAL A 535 -19.04 -30.89 -1.87
N MET A 536 -18.77 -29.58 -1.97
CA MET A 536 -19.70 -28.68 -2.68
C MET A 536 -19.09 -27.43 -3.34
N LEU A 537 -17.78 -27.41 -3.65
CA LEU A 537 -17.17 -26.31 -4.41
C LEU A 537 -16.28 -26.86 -5.55
N PRO A 538 -16.24 -26.19 -6.72
CA PRO A 538 -15.30 -26.52 -7.80
C PRO A 538 -13.86 -26.16 -7.37
N PRO A 539 -12.82 -26.56 -8.14
CA PRO A 539 -11.45 -26.14 -7.85
C PRO A 539 -11.30 -24.61 -7.79
N PRO A 540 -10.41 -24.07 -6.93
CA PRO A 540 -10.19 -22.63 -6.77
C PRO A 540 -9.62 -21.96 -8.04
N LEU A 541 -8.97 -22.76 -8.89
CA LEU A 541 -8.43 -22.40 -10.19
C LEU A 541 -9.18 -23.24 -11.24
N GLN A 542 -9.81 -22.57 -12.20
CA GLN A 542 -10.39 -23.19 -13.39
C GLN A 542 -9.48 -22.90 -14.59
N ARG A 543 -9.38 -23.83 -15.54
CA ARG A 543 -8.67 -23.57 -16.81
C ARG A 543 -9.52 -22.66 -17.69
N LEU A 544 -8.86 -21.91 -18.58
CA LEU A 544 -9.59 -21.12 -19.59
C LEU A 544 -10.25 -21.99 -20.66
N THR A 545 -9.77 -23.23 -20.90
CA THR A 545 -10.38 -24.15 -21.87
C THR A 545 -11.74 -24.68 -21.38
N GLU A 546 -11.86 -24.93 -20.08
CA GLU A 546 -13.06 -25.41 -19.39
C GLU A 546 -14.24 -24.41 -19.38
N ARG A 547 -13.98 -23.12 -19.68
CA ARG A 547 -14.98 -22.05 -19.54
C ARG A 547 -15.31 -21.38 -20.86
N LYS A 548 -16.60 -21.28 -21.18
CA LYS A 548 -17.07 -20.49 -22.32
C LYS A 548 -16.86 -18.98 -22.08
N PRO A 549 -16.24 -18.22 -23.01
CA PRO A 549 -16.14 -16.77 -22.90
C PRO A 549 -17.52 -16.11 -23.11
N GLY A 550 -17.71 -14.93 -22.51
CA GLY A 550 -18.80 -14.02 -22.88
C GLY A 550 -18.46 -13.29 -24.18
N THR A 551 -19.48 -12.92 -24.96
CA THR A 551 -19.30 -12.14 -26.19
C THR A 551 -18.81 -10.73 -25.86
N LEU A 552 -17.64 -10.36 -26.37
CA LEU A 552 -17.05 -9.02 -26.27
C LEU A 552 -16.76 -8.46 -27.65
N ASP A 553 -17.17 -7.22 -27.88
CA ASP A 553 -16.91 -6.45 -29.10
C ASP A 553 -15.62 -5.62 -28.99
N SER A 554 -15.18 -5.31 -27.76
CA SER A 554 -14.01 -4.45 -27.50
C SER A 554 -13.24 -4.80 -26.23
N LEU A 555 -11.92 -4.57 -26.26
CA LEU A 555 -11.02 -4.71 -25.12
C LEU A 555 -10.27 -3.39 -24.89
N GLY A 556 -10.55 -2.73 -23.76
CA GLY A 556 -10.03 -1.42 -23.39
C GLY A 556 -8.99 -1.46 -22.27
N VAL A 557 -8.18 -0.41 -22.18
CA VAL A 557 -7.17 -0.21 -21.12
C VAL A 557 -7.24 1.22 -20.61
N SER A 558 -6.97 1.42 -19.32
CA SER A 558 -6.74 2.76 -18.75
C SER A 558 -5.51 2.72 -17.84
N TYR A 559 -4.58 3.65 -18.04
CA TYR A 559 -3.32 3.72 -17.29
C TYR A 559 -2.74 5.14 -17.33
N GLY A 560 -2.02 5.53 -16.27
CA GLY A 560 -1.24 6.77 -16.26
C GLY A 560 -0.10 6.69 -17.28
N LEU A 561 -0.07 7.62 -18.24
CA LEU A 561 0.87 7.59 -19.36
C LEU A 561 2.32 7.67 -18.87
N THR A 562 3.09 6.60 -19.10
CA THR A 562 4.53 6.55 -18.87
C THR A 562 5.22 5.90 -20.07
N THR A 563 6.48 6.25 -20.32
CA THR A 563 7.25 5.70 -21.45
C THR A 563 7.43 4.17 -21.37
N GLN A 564 7.45 3.61 -20.15
CA GLN A 564 7.50 2.16 -19.93
C GLN A 564 6.17 1.49 -20.30
N LEU A 565 5.04 1.96 -19.77
CA LEU A 565 3.73 1.38 -20.06
C LEU A 565 3.32 1.59 -21.52
N PHE A 566 3.62 2.74 -22.13
CA PHE A 566 3.37 2.98 -23.56
C PHE A 566 4.17 2.01 -24.45
N ARG A 567 5.45 1.75 -24.12
CA ARG A 567 6.27 0.73 -24.81
C ARG A 567 5.78 -0.70 -24.57
N PHE A 568 5.15 -0.97 -23.43
CA PHE A 568 4.52 -2.26 -23.15
C PHE A 568 3.26 -2.47 -24.00
N TRP A 569 2.31 -1.52 -23.97
CA TRP A 569 1.07 -1.63 -24.76
C TRP A 569 1.31 -1.60 -26.27
N LYS A 570 2.36 -0.91 -26.76
CA LYS A 570 2.78 -0.99 -28.17
C LYS A 570 3.38 -2.37 -28.57
N ARG A 571 3.59 -3.29 -27.63
CA ARG A 571 4.12 -4.65 -27.83
C ARG A 571 3.13 -5.77 -27.47
N ALA A 572 1.93 -5.43 -26.99
CA ALA A 572 0.92 -6.37 -26.53
C ALA A 572 0.46 -7.29 -27.68
#